data_AF-A0AA35TGQ7-F1
#
_entry.id   AF-A0AA35TGQ7-F1
#
_cell.length_a   1.000
_cell.length_b   1.000
_cell.length_c   1.000
_cell.angle_alpha   90.00
_cell.angle_beta   90.00
_cell.angle_gamma   90.00
#
_symmetry.space_group_name_H-M   'P 1'
#
loop_
_entity.id
_entity.type
_entity.pdbx_description
1 polymer ?
#
loop_
_entity_poly.entity_id
_entity_poly.type
_entity_poly.pdbx_seq_one_letter_code
_entity_poly.pdbx_strand_id
1 'polypeptide(L)'
;MDLSRLSSSDAESDWEAAMAAKPTQTESETEPYELTPEDEALLLEHFAETLPDPPRESPHGLGPYPDIPPDYPRQNVWERLERSYYNGYANISHELINRVLIKYWNQGKKTGAGVHKGANGRVYPLFKDTVYVKWSEVELEDGSRETYLGSYLCHGSLADYEESVENGTQPSWMKVVLYEDGGVDPYSFLDLP
;
A
#
# COMPACT_ATOMS: atom_id res chain seq x y z
N MET A 1 -10.90 17.72 -72.47
CA MET A 1 -12.03 18.32 -71.72
C MET A 1 -11.40 19.26 -70.72
N ASP A 2 -10.89 20.42 -71.13
CA ASP A 2 -11.56 21.58 -71.72
C ASP A 2 -12.40 22.39 -70.71
N LEU A 3 -11.73 23.46 -70.25
CA LEU A 3 -12.14 24.82 -69.88
C LEU A 3 -13.55 25.12 -69.32
N SER A 4 -13.56 25.73 -68.13
CA SER A 4 -14.18 27.04 -67.87
C SER A 4 -13.89 27.47 -66.41
N ARG A 5 -12.98 28.43 -66.15
CA ARG A 5 -13.21 29.89 -66.06
C ARG A 5 -14.26 30.31 -65.03
N LEU A 6 -13.80 31.11 -64.06
CA LEU A 6 -14.41 32.28 -63.37
C LEU A 6 -13.43 32.59 -62.20
N SER A 7 -12.48 33.52 -62.26
CA SER A 7 -12.48 34.98 -62.54
C SER A 7 -13.35 35.80 -61.59
N SER A 8 -12.64 36.54 -60.71
CA SER A 8 -13.03 37.82 -60.09
C SER A 8 -14.22 37.75 -59.15
N SER A 9 -14.41 38.58 -58.14
CA SER A 9 -13.71 39.64 -57.42
C SER A 9 -14.72 40.01 -56.31
N ASP A 10 -14.30 40.81 -55.33
CA ASP A 10 -15.21 41.57 -54.48
C ASP A 10 -15.93 40.81 -53.36
N ALA A 11 -15.29 40.79 -52.18
CA ALA A 11 -15.98 41.00 -50.90
C ALA A 11 -14.96 41.34 -49.79
N GLU A 12 -14.04 42.27 -50.05
CA GLU A 12 -13.44 43.06 -48.97
C GLU A 12 -14.42 44.18 -48.63
N SER A 13 -15.35 43.94 -47.72
CA SER A 13 -16.07 44.97 -46.97
C SER A 13 -16.99 44.24 -46.00
N ASP A 14 -16.72 44.37 -44.69
CA ASP A 14 -17.70 44.27 -43.58
C ASP A 14 -17.06 43.89 -42.23
N TRP A 15 -15.74 43.90 -42.09
CA TRP A 15 -15.09 43.75 -40.77
C TRP A 15 -14.90 45.09 -40.02
N GLU A 16 -15.03 46.25 -40.68
CA GLU A 16 -14.84 47.56 -40.05
C GLU A 16 -16.10 48.12 -39.35
N ALA A 17 -17.28 47.53 -39.54
CA ALA A 17 -18.51 47.98 -38.87
C ALA A 17 -18.70 47.41 -37.45
N ALA A 18 -17.92 46.40 -37.04
CA ALA A 18 -18.06 45.76 -35.72
C ALA A 18 -17.23 46.43 -34.60
N MET A 19 -16.34 47.38 -34.94
CA MET A 19 -15.39 47.99 -34.00
C MET A 19 -15.86 49.30 -33.35
N ALA A 20 -17.12 49.72 -33.57
CA ALA A 20 -17.67 50.97 -33.02
C ALA A 20 -18.59 50.80 -31.81
N ALA A 21 -18.72 49.60 -31.24
CA ALA A 21 -19.42 49.42 -29.97
C ALA A 21 -18.41 49.51 -28.81
N LYS A 22 -18.36 50.68 -28.16
CA LYS A 22 -17.69 50.83 -26.87
C LYS A 22 -18.22 49.75 -25.91
N PRO A 23 -17.37 49.01 -25.17
CA PRO A 23 -17.86 48.15 -24.12
C PRO A 23 -18.53 49.04 -23.07
N THR A 24 -19.86 48.91 -22.94
CA THR A 24 -20.58 49.43 -21.79
C THR A 24 -20.08 48.64 -20.59
N GLN A 25 -19.15 49.21 -19.83
CA GLN A 25 -18.87 48.79 -18.47
C GLN A 25 -20.14 49.03 -17.66
N THR A 26 -20.95 48.00 -17.50
CA THR A 26 -21.88 47.92 -16.37
C THR A 26 -21.01 47.68 -15.14
N GLU A 27 -20.66 48.75 -14.44
CA GLU A 27 -20.23 48.65 -13.05
C GLU A 27 -21.40 48.06 -12.26
N SER A 28 -21.36 46.75 -12.09
CA SER A 28 -22.16 46.06 -11.09
C SER A 28 -21.63 46.51 -9.74
N GLU A 29 -22.33 47.46 -9.09
CA GLU A 29 -22.21 47.68 -7.64
C GLU A 29 -22.51 46.36 -6.93
N THR A 30 -21.46 45.56 -6.70
CA THR A 30 -21.49 44.52 -5.68
C THR A 30 -21.42 45.23 -4.34
N GLU A 31 -22.60 45.49 -3.78
CA GLU A 31 -22.76 45.74 -2.35
C GLU A 31 -21.91 44.72 -1.57
N PRO A 32 -21.15 45.13 -0.54
CA PRO A 32 -20.42 44.19 0.30
C PRO A 32 -21.44 43.28 0.98
N TYR A 33 -21.56 42.06 0.48
CA TYR A 33 -22.37 41.03 1.11
C TYR A 33 -21.72 40.69 2.44
N GLU A 34 -22.22 41.30 3.51
CA GLU A 34 -21.86 40.91 4.88
C GLU A 34 -22.39 39.50 5.09
N LEU A 35 -21.47 38.54 5.19
CA LEU A 35 -21.78 37.17 5.54
C LEU A 35 -22.54 37.19 6.87
N THR A 36 -23.78 36.69 6.83
CA THR A 36 -24.53 36.52 8.07
C THR A 36 -23.93 35.35 8.86
N PRO A 37 -24.08 35.32 10.19
CA PRO A 37 -23.68 34.15 10.99
C PRO A 37 -24.33 32.84 10.51
N GLU A 38 -25.49 32.93 9.83
CA GLU A 38 -26.19 31.78 9.23
C GLU A 38 -25.49 31.30 7.94
N ASP A 39 -25.00 32.21 7.10
CA ASP A 39 -24.20 31.88 5.92
C ASP A 39 -22.84 31.27 6.32
N GLU A 40 -22.21 31.80 7.38
CA GLU A 40 -20.99 31.24 7.95
C GLU A 40 -21.21 29.83 8.53
N ALA A 41 -22.34 29.60 9.19
CA ALA A 41 -22.72 28.29 9.72
C ALA A 41 -22.97 27.26 8.62
N LEU A 42 -23.67 27.65 7.54
CA LEU A 42 -23.88 26.78 6.37
C LEU A 42 -22.58 26.48 5.63
N LEU A 43 -21.67 27.46 5.52
CA LEU A 43 -20.33 27.21 4.99
C LEU A 43 -19.56 26.25 5.91
N LEU A 44 -19.61 26.43 7.23
CA LEU A 44 -18.94 25.51 8.17
C LEU A 44 -19.51 24.09 8.11
N GLU A 45 -20.83 23.92 8.01
CA GLU A 45 -21.45 22.60 7.84
C GLU A 45 -21.05 21.96 6.50
N HIS A 46 -21.07 22.74 5.41
CA HIS A 46 -20.66 22.25 4.09
C HIS A 46 -19.17 21.88 4.04
N PHE A 47 -18.30 22.67 4.69
CA PHE A 47 -16.89 22.35 4.80
C PHE A 47 -16.64 21.15 5.73
N ALA A 48 -17.39 21.01 6.83
CA ALA A 48 -17.30 19.88 7.75
C ALA A 48 -17.69 18.54 7.09
N GLU A 49 -18.66 18.53 6.16
CA GLU A 49 -19.02 17.34 5.37
C GLU A 49 -17.94 16.93 4.35
N THR A 50 -17.01 17.82 4.02
CA THR A 50 -15.93 17.56 3.05
C THR A 50 -14.56 17.28 3.66
N LEU A 51 -14.43 17.33 4.99
CA LEU A 51 -13.18 16.92 5.62
C LEU A 51 -13.06 15.39 5.60
N PRO A 52 -11.94 14.83 5.09
CA PRO A 52 -11.71 13.41 5.19
C PRO A 52 -11.69 13.03 6.68
N ASP A 53 -12.27 11.87 7.00
CA ASP A 53 -12.19 11.32 8.34
C ASP A 53 -10.72 11.31 8.82
N PRO A 54 -10.46 11.63 10.09
CA PRO A 54 -9.11 11.56 10.62
C PRO A 54 -8.54 10.15 10.40
N PRO A 55 -7.24 10.04 10.07
CA PRO A 55 -6.64 8.76 9.79
C PRO A 55 -6.79 7.83 10.99
N ARG A 56 -7.25 6.60 10.72
CA ARG A 56 -7.54 5.62 11.75
C ARG A 56 -6.25 5.20 12.47
N GLU A 57 -6.29 5.18 13.79
CA GLU A 57 -5.11 4.93 14.62
C GLU A 57 -5.05 3.52 15.21
N SER A 58 -3.83 3.05 15.47
CA SER A 58 -3.56 1.78 16.13
C SER A 58 -4.04 1.78 17.59
N PRO A 59 -4.78 0.75 18.04
CA PRO A 59 -5.08 0.56 19.46
C PRO A 59 -3.84 0.14 20.28
N HIS A 60 -2.74 -0.21 19.61
CA HIS A 60 -1.46 -0.58 20.23
C HIS A 60 -0.49 0.60 20.33
N GLY A 61 -0.89 1.82 19.93
CA GLY A 61 -0.06 3.02 20.03
C GLY A 61 1.03 3.11 18.96
N LEU A 62 0.91 2.35 17.86
CA LEU A 62 1.86 2.38 16.73
C LEU A 62 1.58 3.52 15.73
N GLY A 63 0.75 4.49 16.11
CA GLY A 63 0.30 5.60 15.27
C GLY A 63 -0.73 5.21 14.20
N PRO A 64 -0.97 6.09 13.22
CA PRO A 64 -1.91 5.86 12.12
C PRO A 64 -1.61 4.57 11.36
N TYR A 65 -2.65 3.90 10.86
CA TYR A 65 -2.44 2.79 9.95
C TYR A 65 -1.93 3.27 8.59
N PRO A 66 -1.03 2.51 7.94
CA PRO A 66 -0.58 2.86 6.61
C PRO A 66 -1.67 2.60 5.57
N ASP A 67 -1.59 3.33 4.46
CA ASP A 67 -2.46 3.14 3.31
C ASP A 67 -2.33 1.73 2.72
N ILE A 68 -3.48 1.14 2.39
CA ILE A 68 -3.56 -0.19 1.80
C ILE A 68 -3.51 -0.03 0.27
N PRO A 69 -2.55 -0.68 -0.42
CA PRO A 69 -2.51 -0.70 -1.88
C PRO A 69 -3.84 -1.24 -2.46
N PRO A 70 -4.38 -0.66 -3.56
CA PRO A 70 -5.64 -1.12 -4.14
C PRO A 70 -5.66 -2.60 -4.56
N ASP A 71 -4.50 -3.17 -4.90
CA ASP A 71 -4.35 -4.57 -5.29
C ASP A 71 -3.94 -5.50 -4.13
N TYR A 72 -3.87 -4.97 -2.90
CA TYR A 72 -3.58 -5.79 -1.72
C TYR A 72 -4.73 -6.78 -1.45
N PRO A 73 -4.47 -8.06 -1.11
CA PRO A 73 -5.52 -9.08 -1.05
C PRO A 73 -6.54 -8.89 0.08
N ARG A 74 -6.24 -8.04 1.07
CA ARG A 74 -7.08 -7.82 2.27
C ARG A 74 -7.34 -6.32 2.46
N GLN A 75 -8.29 -5.78 1.70
CA GLN A 75 -8.66 -4.36 1.75
C GLN A 75 -9.25 -3.90 3.09
N ASN A 76 -9.79 -4.82 3.89
CA ASN A 76 -10.41 -4.51 5.20
C ASN A 76 -9.58 -4.97 6.40
N VAL A 77 -8.24 -4.96 6.25
CA VAL A 77 -7.33 -5.54 7.25
C VAL A 77 -7.40 -4.81 8.59
N TRP A 78 -7.52 -3.48 8.58
CA TRP A 78 -7.57 -2.66 9.79
C TRP A 78 -8.88 -2.85 10.56
N GLU A 79 -10.03 -2.87 9.88
CA GLU A 79 -11.33 -3.17 10.48
C GLU A 79 -11.34 -4.54 11.17
N ARG A 80 -10.76 -5.54 10.50
CA ARG A 80 -10.69 -6.90 11.04
C ARG A 80 -9.77 -6.98 12.24
N LEU A 81 -8.65 -6.25 12.22
CA LEU A 81 -7.69 -6.23 13.30
C LEU A 81 -8.28 -5.59 14.55
N GLU A 82 -8.92 -4.43 14.41
CA GLU A 82 -9.58 -3.77 15.52
C GLU A 82 -10.73 -4.59 16.10
N ARG A 83 -11.59 -5.15 15.24
CA ARG A 83 -12.65 -6.06 15.71
C ARG A 83 -12.06 -7.22 16.51
N SER A 84 -10.94 -7.76 16.06
CA SER A 84 -10.24 -8.84 16.75
C SER A 84 -9.61 -8.35 18.06
N TYR A 85 -9.10 -7.12 18.12
CA TYR A 85 -8.54 -6.50 19.32
C TYR A 85 -9.62 -6.32 20.40
N TYR A 86 -10.77 -5.74 20.06
CA TYR A 86 -11.87 -5.53 21.00
C TYR A 86 -12.52 -6.84 21.47
N ASN A 87 -12.40 -7.90 20.69
CA ASN A 87 -12.82 -9.25 21.08
C ASN A 87 -11.73 -10.04 21.83
N GLY A 88 -10.56 -9.43 22.12
CA GLY A 88 -9.46 -10.06 22.84
C GLY A 88 -8.65 -11.10 22.05
N TYR A 89 -8.82 -11.17 20.72
CA TYR A 89 -8.16 -12.14 19.85
C TYR A 89 -6.93 -11.59 19.11
N ALA A 90 -6.85 -10.28 18.86
CA ALA A 90 -5.67 -9.68 18.25
C ALA A 90 -4.67 -9.22 19.30
N ASN A 91 -3.41 -9.60 19.09
CA ASN A 91 -2.27 -9.03 19.78
C ASN A 91 -1.46 -8.16 18.80
N ILE A 92 -0.53 -7.38 19.34
CA ILE A 92 0.35 -6.47 18.60
C ILE A 92 1.08 -7.16 17.43
N SER A 93 1.38 -8.47 17.55
CA SER A 93 2.05 -9.22 16.49
C SER A 93 1.25 -9.26 15.20
N HIS A 94 -0.09 -9.35 15.27
CA HIS A 94 -0.93 -9.32 14.07
C HIS A 94 -0.84 -7.96 13.37
N GLU A 95 -0.75 -6.87 14.13
CA GLU A 95 -0.62 -5.53 13.54
C GLU A 95 0.74 -5.37 12.88
N LEU A 96 1.82 -5.75 13.57
CA LEU A 96 3.18 -5.70 13.05
C LEU A 96 3.33 -6.53 11.77
N ILE A 97 2.75 -7.74 11.71
CA ILE A 97 2.74 -8.53 10.47
C ILE A 97 2.08 -7.72 9.34
N ASN A 98 0.85 -7.24 9.53
CA ASN A 98 0.12 -6.58 8.44
C ASN A 98 0.80 -5.28 7.99
N ARG A 99 1.33 -4.47 8.93
CA ARG A 99 2.11 -3.27 8.60
C ARG A 99 3.35 -3.62 7.76
N VAL A 100 4.12 -4.65 8.16
CA VAL A 100 5.29 -5.13 7.40
C VAL A 100 4.90 -5.58 5.99
N LEU A 101 3.86 -6.40 5.86
CA LEU A 101 3.42 -6.91 4.55
C LEU A 101 2.93 -5.78 3.64
N ILE A 102 2.22 -4.79 4.18
CA ILE A 102 1.76 -3.62 3.43
C ILE A 102 2.92 -2.73 3.01
N LYS A 103 3.92 -2.48 3.87
CA LYS A 103 5.14 -1.75 3.50
C LYS A 103 5.89 -2.45 2.37
N TYR A 104 6.05 -3.78 2.43
CA TYR A 104 6.61 -4.55 1.32
C TYR A 104 5.80 -4.43 0.04
N TRP A 105 4.47 -4.48 0.14
CA TRP A 105 3.59 -4.39 -1.01
C TRP A 105 3.68 -3.01 -1.69
N ASN A 106 3.69 -1.93 -0.90
CA ASN A 106 3.93 -0.57 -1.39
C ASN A 106 5.30 -0.41 -2.07
N GLN A 107 6.29 -1.22 -1.70
CA GLN A 107 7.61 -1.29 -2.36
C GLN A 107 7.63 -2.22 -3.59
N GLY A 108 6.48 -2.74 -4.03
CA GLY A 108 6.36 -3.63 -5.18
C GLY A 108 6.72 -5.10 -4.89
N LYS A 109 7.01 -5.46 -3.64
CA LYS A 109 7.34 -6.83 -3.23
C LYS A 109 6.10 -7.54 -2.70
N LYS A 110 5.40 -8.25 -3.58
CA LYS A 110 4.16 -8.95 -3.23
C LYS A 110 4.43 -10.16 -2.34
N THR A 111 3.85 -10.16 -1.14
CA THR A 111 3.92 -11.24 -0.14
C THR A 111 2.59 -11.98 -0.05
N GLY A 112 2.57 -13.30 0.12
CA GLY A 112 1.30 -14.03 0.28
C GLY A 112 0.74 -13.96 1.70
N ALA A 113 1.61 -14.08 2.70
CA ALA A 113 1.29 -14.03 4.12
C ALA A 113 2.56 -13.66 4.92
N GLY A 114 2.49 -13.66 6.24
CA GLY A 114 3.65 -13.43 7.10
C GLY A 114 3.47 -14.12 8.44
N VAL A 115 4.58 -14.44 9.09
CA VAL A 115 4.60 -15.07 10.42
C VAL A 115 5.44 -14.21 11.35
N HIS A 116 4.87 -13.84 12.50
CA HIS A 116 5.63 -13.25 13.60
C HIS A 116 6.14 -14.35 14.52
N LYS A 117 7.41 -14.30 14.87
CA LYS A 117 8.03 -15.29 15.77
C LYS A 117 8.31 -14.62 17.11
N GLY A 118 7.43 -14.90 18.08
CA GLY A 118 7.53 -14.31 19.42
C GLY A 118 8.88 -14.50 20.10
N ALA A 119 9.59 -15.60 19.80
CA ALA A 119 10.91 -15.89 20.38
C ALA A 119 12.00 -14.89 19.98
N ASN A 120 11.91 -14.26 18.79
CA ASN A 120 12.90 -13.28 18.32
C ASN A 120 12.29 -11.94 17.91
N GLY A 121 10.98 -11.76 18.06
CA GLY A 121 10.26 -10.53 17.71
C GLY A 121 10.23 -10.20 16.21
N ARG A 122 10.67 -11.12 15.35
CA ARG A 122 10.80 -10.85 13.91
C ARG A 122 9.56 -11.26 13.14
N VAL A 123 9.31 -10.54 12.04
CA VAL A 123 8.32 -10.88 11.04
C VAL A 123 9.02 -11.54 9.84
N TYR A 124 8.48 -12.67 9.39
CA TYR A 124 8.94 -13.42 8.23
C TYR A 124 7.89 -13.31 7.12
N PRO A 125 8.07 -12.45 6.11
CA PRO A 125 7.18 -12.36 4.97
C PRO A 125 7.31 -13.59 4.07
N LEU A 126 6.20 -14.26 3.77
CA LEU A 126 6.19 -15.48 2.96
C LEU A 126 6.13 -15.11 1.47
N PHE A 127 7.29 -14.85 0.88
CA PHE A 127 7.45 -14.64 -0.56
C PHE A 127 7.34 -15.96 -1.33
N LYS A 128 6.88 -15.88 -2.59
CA LYS A 128 6.68 -17.06 -3.45
C LYS A 128 7.98 -17.71 -3.94
N ASP A 129 9.11 -17.05 -3.75
CA ASP A 129 10.43 -17.49 -4.19
C ASP A 129 11.39 -17.72 -3.01
N THR A 130 10.94 -17.61 -1.76
CA THR A 130 11.83 -17.62 -0.59
C THR A 130 11.39 -18.67 0.44
N VAL A 131 12.35 -19.46 0.91
CA VAL A 131 12.20 -20.39 2.02
C VAL A 131 13.15 -19.99 3.15
N TYR A 132 12.64 -19.99 4.38
CA TYR A 132 13.42 -19.73 5.58
C TYR A 132 13.73 -21.06 6.26
N VAL A 133 15.01 -21.37 6.41
CA VAL A 133 15.46 -22.66 6.94
C VAL A 133 16.25 -22.47 8.23
N LYS A 134 16.07 -23.40 9.16
CA LYS A 134 16.94 -23.56 10.32
C LYS A 134 17.54 -24.96 10.25
N TRP A 135 18.85 -25.04 10.07
CA TRP A 135 19.58 -26.30 10.19
C TRP A 135 19.72 -26.69 11.66
N SER A 136 19.71 -27.99 11.94
CA SER A 136 19.93 -28.55 13.27
C SER A 136 20.94 -29.68 13.19
N GLU A 137 21.65 -29.91 14.29
CA GLU A 137 22.62 -30.98 14.42
C GLU A 137 22.09 -32.05 15.37
N VAL A 138 22.33 -33.31 15.05
CA VAL A 138 22.16 -34.44 15.97
C VAL A 138 23.49 -35.16 16.12
N GLU A 139 23.84 -35.52 17.35
CA GLU A 139 25.01 -36.35 17.63
C GLU A 139 24.60 -37.83 17.56
N LEU A 140 25.33 -38.61 16.75
CA LEU A 140 25.10 -40.04 16.55
C LEU A 140 25.84 -40.86 17.62
N GLU A 141 25.51 -42.15 17.76
CA GLU A 141 26.10 -43.04 18.77
C GLU A 141 27.63 -43.18 18.67
N ASP A 142 28.19 -42.96 17.47
CA ASP A 142 29.64 -42.99 17.21
C ASP A 142 30.34 -41.65 17.52
N GLY A 143 29.60 -40.66 18.03
CA GLY A 143 30.07 -39.31 18.33
C GLY A 143 30.19 -38.40 17.10
N SER A 144 29.83 -38.86 15.90
CA SER A 144 29.74 -38.00 14.72
C SER A 144 28.49 -37.11 14.79
N ARG A 145 28.48 -36.03 13.99
CA ARG A 145 27.35 -35.10 13.92
C ARG A 145 26.74 -35.12 12.53
N GLU A 146 25.43 -35.20 12.48
CA GLU A 146 24.64 -35.10 11.26
C GLU A 146 23.84 -33.80 11.26
N THR A 147 23.88 -33.05 10.15
CA THR A 147 23.08 -31.84 9.95
C THR A 147 21.81 -32.21 9.19
N TYR A 148 20.66 -31.76 9.68
CA TYR A 148 19.35 -31.98 9.06
C TYR A 148 18.50 -30.72 9.08
N LEU A 149 17.44 -30.69 8.28
CA LEU A 149 16.54 -29.55 8.21
C LEU A 149 15.63 -29.51 9.45
N GLY A 150 15.98 -28.69 10.44
CA GLY A 150 15.25 -28.60 11.71
C GLY A 150 14.01 -27.70 11.68
N SER A 151 13.94 -26.74 10.77
CA SER A 151 12.71 -25.96 10.53
C SER A 151 12.64 -25.48 9.10
N TYR A 152 11.43 -25.55 8.54
CA TYR A 152 11.09 -25.10 7.20
C TYR A 152 9.91 -24.14 7.26
N LEU A 153 10.11 -22.88 6.88
CA LEU A 153 9.06 -21.86 6.82
C LEU A 153 9.01 -21.26 5.42
N CYS A 154 7.88 -21.39 4.74
CA CYS A 154 7.74 -20.97 3.36
C CYS A 154 6.31 -20.50 3.03
N HIS A 155 6.14 -19.92 1.84
CA HIS A 155 4.82 -19.74 1.24
C HIS A 155 4.23 -21.11 0.86
N GLY A 156 2.91 -21.30 0.98
CA GLY A 156 2.27 -22.61 0.76
C GLY A 156 2.49 -23.23 -0.63
N SER A 157 2.81 -22.43 -1.66
CA SER A 157 3.20 -22.94 -2.98
C SER A 157 4.58 -23.58 -3.04
N LEU A 158 5.36 -23.49 -1.97
CA LEU A 158 6.71 -24.05 -1.86
C LEU A 158 6.76 -25.27 -0.93
N ALA A 159 5.64 -25.67 -0.33
CA ALA A 159 5.60 -26.77 0.64
C ALA A 159 6.18 -28.09 0.08
N ASP A 160 5.93 -28.38 -1.20
CA ASP A 160 6.40 -29.62 -1.84
C ASP A 160 7.92 -29.64 -2.15
N TYR A 161 8.67 -28.57 -1.84
CA TYR A 161 10.10 -28.47 -2.10
C TYR A 161 10.99 -28.72 -0.87
N GLU A 162 10.42 -29.09 0.28
CA GLU A 162 11.17 -29.29 1.52
C GLU A 162 12.32 -30.29 1.34
N GLU A 163 12.04 -31.48 0.78
CA GLU A 163 13.06 -32.50 0.48
C GLU A 163 14.11 -32.01 -0.53
N SER A 164 13.69 -31.22 -1.53
CA SER A 164 14.65 -30.65 -2.49
C SER A 164 15.59 -29.65 -1.82
N VAL A 165 15.08 -28.84 -0.90
CA VAL A 165 15.88 -27.87 -0.13
C VAL A 165 16.82 -28.59 0.85
N GLU A 166 16.34 -29.62 1.53
CA GLU A 166 17.17 -30.45 2.42
C GLU A 166 18.33 -31.10 1.66
N ASN A 167 18.07 -31.63 0.46
CA ASN A 167 19.07 -32.28 -0.37
C ASN A 167 19.92 -31.32 -1.22
N GLY A 168 19.70 -30.00 -1.14
CA GLY A 168 20.42 -29.00 -1.95
C GLY A 168 20.12 -29.08 -3.46
N THR A 169 18.97 -29.63 -3.85
CA THR A 169 18.50 -29.83 -5.23
C THR A 169 17.35 -28.90 -5.62
N GLN A 170 17.08 -27.87 -4.81
CA GLN A 170 16.01 -26.90 -5.07
C GLN A 170 16.20 -26.16 -6.40
N PRO A 171 15.11 -25.72 -7.05
CA PRO A 171 15.19 -24.92 -8.27
C PRO A 171 15.98 -23.63 -8.08
N SER A 172 16.69 -23.19 -9.12
CA SER A 172 17.56 -21.99 -9.09
C SER A 172 16.83 -20.66 -8.88
N TRP A 173 15.51 -20.62 -9.11
CA TRP A 173 14.69 -19.44 -8.81
C TRP A 173 14.34 -19.32 -7.32
N MET A 174 14.52 -20.38 -6.54
CA MET A 174 14.22 -20.41 -5.11
C MET A 174 15.40 -19.90 -4.29
N LYS A 175 15.11 -18.98 -3.37
CA LYS A 175 16.04 -18.43 -2.40
C LYS A 175 15.90 -19.20 -1.09
N VAL A 176 16.99 -19.81 -0.66
CA VAL A 176 17.10 -20.43 0.67
C VAL A 176 17.79 -19.41 1.58
N VAL A 177 17.09 -18.98 2.62
CA VAL A 177 17.57 -17.97 3.57
C VAL A 177 17.61 -18.57 4.96
N LEU A 178 18.69 -18.34 5.70
CA LEU A 178 18.79 -18.80 7.07
C LEU A 178 17.79 -18.05 7.97
N TYR A 179 17.24 -18.75 8.95
CA TYR A 179 16.19 -18.25 9.81
C TYR A 179 16.61 -16.99 10.58
N GLU A 180 17.86 -16.95 11.02
CA GLU A 180 18.53 -15.84 11.70
C GLU A 180 18.60 -14.56 10.86
N ASP A 181 18.72 -14.71 9.54
CA ASP A 181 18.94 -13.59 8.61
C ASP A 181 17.65 -13.17 7.88
N GLY A 182 16.67 -14.07 7.79
CA GLY A 182 15.50 -13.87 6.93
C GLY A 182 14.36 -13.05 7.52
N GLY A 183 14.29 -12.94 8.85
CA GLY A 183 13.24 -12.19 9.53
C GLY A 183 13.58 -10.71 9.62
N VAL A 184 12.59 -9.84 9.44
CA VAL A 184 12.75 -8.40 9.69
C VAL A 184 12.38 -8.06 11.13
N ASP A 185 13.14 -7.16 11.74
CA ASP A 185 12.69 -6.45 12.94
C ASP A 185 11.60 -5.45 12.53
N PRO A 186 10.33 -5.65 12.94
CA PRO A 186 9.24 -4.81 12.47
C PRO A 186 9.36 -3.37 12.97
N TYR A 187 9.95 -3.10 14.14
CA TYR A 187 10.04 -1.74 14.67
C TYR A 187 11.03 -0.92 13.84
N SER A 188 12.25 -1.43 13.69
CA SER A 188 13.26 -0.81 12.83
C SER A 188 12.81 -0.73 11.36
N PHE A 189 12.13 -1.76 10.84
CA PHE A 189 11.70 -1.77 9.45
C PHE A 189 10.54 -0.81 9.17
N LEU A 190 9.67 -0.55 10.15
CA LEU A 190 8.51 0.32 10.01
C LEU A 190 8.75 1.74 10.53
N ASP A 191 9.93 2.03 11.07
CA ASP A 191 10.28 3.31 11.68
C ASP A 191 9.35 3.64 12.89
N LEU A 192 9.04 2.62 13.70
CA LEU A 192 8.17 2.72 14.88
C LEU A 192 8.96 3.03 16.17
N PRO A 193 8.34 3.70 17.16
CA PRO A 193 8.96 4.02 18.45
C PRO A 193 9.22 2.81 19.34
#